data_AF-A0A3Q0IQZ2-F1
#
_entry.id   AF-A0A3Q0IQZ2-F1
#
_cell.length_a   1.000
_cell.length_b   1.000
_cell.length_c   1.000
_cell.angle_alpha   90.00
_cell.angle_beta   90.00
_cell.angle_gamma   90.00
#
_symmetry.space_group_name_H-M   'P 1'
#
loop_
_entity.id
_entity.type
_entity.pdbx_description
1 polymer ?
#
loop_
_entity_poly.entity_id
_entity_poly.type
_entity_poly.pdbx_seq_one_letter_code
_entity_poly.pdbx_strand_id
1 'polypeptide(L)' 'MYCRKGCRCEQQYRLHRLLAYDPHDECRGVFSDWFRFPSCCVCKCYDLPESIRLTSRSPRTVDVKD' A
#
# COMPACT_ATOMS: atom_id res chain seq x y z
N MET A 1 -0.02 12.93 8.84
CA MET A 1 -0.30 12.50 7.44
C MET A 1 -1.80 12.51 7.26
N TYR A 2 -2.34 13.54 6.62
CA TYR A 2 -3.78 13.61 6.34
C TYR A 2 -3.96 13.76 4.84
N CYS A 3 -4.63 12.79 4.22
CA CYS A 3 -5.10 12.96 2.85
C CYS A 3 -6.20 14.02 2.81
N ARG A 4 -6.54 14.50 1.61
CA ARG A 4 -7.69 15.40 1.41
C ARG A 4 -9.00 14.74 1.86
N LYS A 5 -10.01 15.55 2.18
CA LYS A 5 -11.38 15.08 2.49
C LYS A 5 -11.91 14.23 1.32
N GLY A 6 -12.51 13.07 1.62
CA GLY A 6 -12.94 12.09 0.59
C GLY A 6 -11.83 11.11 0.14
N CYS A 7 -10.63 11.23 0.72
CA CYS A 7 -9.52 10.29 0.48
C CYS A 7 -9.11 9.56 1.76
N ARG A 8 -8.55 8.36 1.62
CA ARG A 8 -8.07 7.53 2.72
C ARG A 8 -6.60 7.14 2.50
N CYS A 9 -5.84 7.09 3.58
CA CYS A 9 -4.51 6.50 3.60
C CYS A 9 -4.63 4.97 3.55
N GLU A 10 -4.01 4.34 2.58
CA GLU A 10 -3.99 2.88 2.46
C GLU A 10 -2.56 2.35 2.47
N GLN A 11 -2.30 1.45 3.42
CA GLN A 11 -1.04 0.72 3.49
C GLN A 11 -0.94 -0.24 2.30
N GLN A 12 0.10 -0.08 1.51
CA GLN A 12 0.47 -1.01 0.46
C GLN A 12 1.44 -2.06 1.02
N TYR A 13 1.35 -3.27 0.48
CA TYR A 13 2.19 -4.38 0.89
C TYR A 13 2.93 -4.93 -0.32
N ARG A 14 4.17 -5.37 -0.11
CA ARG A 14 4.92 -6.16 -1.08
C ARG A 14 5.13 -7.56 -0.54
N LEU A 15 5.20 -8.53 -1.45
CA LEU A 15 5.50 -9.91 -1.09
C LEU A 15 7.02 -10.11 -1.08
N HIS A 16 7.50 -10.69 0.01
CA HIS A 16 8.89 -11.08 0.18
C HIS A 16 8.93 -12.58 0.44
N ARG A 17 9.82 -13.29 -0.26
CA ARG A 17 10.02 -14.72 -0.05
C ARG A 17 10.99 -14.93 1.10
N LEU A 18 10.53 -15.57 2.16
CA LEU A 18 11.30 -15.85 3.38
C LEU A 18 11.16 -17.31 3.78
N LEU A 19 12.06 -17.77 4.66
CA LEU A 19 11.93 -19.06 5.30
C LEU A 19 11.01 -18.94 6.52
N ALA A 20 10.06 -19.86 6.63
CA ALA A 20 9.13 -20.01 7.72
C ALA A 20 9.36 -21.34 8.42
N TYR A 21 9.08 -21.40 9.72
CA TYR A 21 9.07 -22.62 10.50
C TYR A 21 7.67 -22.80 11.10
N ASP A 22 7.08 -23.99 10.91
CA ASP A 22 5.79 -24.34 11.50
C ASP A 22 6.01 -25.15 12.79
N PRO A 23 5.76 -24.56 13.98
CA PRO A 23 5.94 -25.28 15.25
C PRO A 23 4.85 -26.32 15.49
N HIS A 24 3.80 -26.36 14.67
CA HIS A 24 2.68 -27.30 14.81
C HIS A 24 2.72 -28.45 13.80
N ASP A 25 3.63 -28.40 12.82
CA ASP A 25 3.85 -29.45 11.82
C ASP A 25 5.36 -29.72 11.65
N GLU A 26 5.87 -30.66 12.44
CA GLU A 26 7.27 -31.08 12.39
C GLU A 26 7.66 -31.70 11.04
N CYS A 27 6.72 -32.31 10.32
CA CYS A 27 6.97 -32.90 9.00
C CYS A 27 7.16 -31.84 7.93
N ARG A 28 6.48 -30.70 8.04
CA ARG A 28 6.64 -29.55 7.15
C ARG A 28 7.97 -28.82 7.38
N GLY A 29 8.41 -28.74 8.63
CA GLY A 29 9.73 -28.21 9.00
C GLY A 29 9.95 -26.76 8.58
N VAL A 30 11.14 -26.46 8.05
CA VAL A 30 11.49 -25.14 7.49
C VAL A 30 11.20 -25.10 6.00
N PHE A 31 10.36 -24.15 5.56
CA PHE A 31 9.94 -24.04 4.16
C PHE A 31 9.96 -22.59 3.67
N SER A 32 9.90 -22.41 2.35
CA SER A 32 9.88 -21.09 1.71
C SER A 32 8.44 -20.63 1.49
N ASP A 33 8.10 -19.43 1.97
CA ASP A 33 6.77 -18.85 1.82
C ASP A 33 6.83 -17.34 1.52
N TRP A 34 5.70 -16.76 1.15
CA TRP A 34 5.55 -15.36 0.80
C TRP A 34 4.88 -14.56 1.92
N PHE A 35 5.57 -13.52 2.38
CA PHE A 35 5.11 -12.66 3.46
C PHE A 35 4.81 -11.26 2.95
N ARG A 36 3.71 -10.69 3.43
CA ARG A 36 3.32 -9.31 3.10
C ARG A 36 4.02 -8.34 4.05
N PHE A 37 4.95 -7.56 3.52
CA PHE A 37 5.62 -6.49 4.26
C PHE A 37 5.03 -5.14 3.90
N PRO A 38 4.74 -4.27 4.89
CA PRO A 38 4.37 -2.88 4.64
C PRO A 38 5.44 -2.19 3.79
N SER A 39 5.05 -1.65 2.63
CA SER A 39 6.00 -1.03 1.68
C SER A 39 5.88 0.49 1.66
N CYS A 40 4.68 1.03 1.49
CA CYS A 40 4.41 2.46 1.52
C CYS A 40 2.95 2.76 1.84
N CYS A 41 2.67 4.00 2.25
CA CYS A 41 1.30 4.50 2.37
C CYS A 41 0.94 5.32 1.13
N VAL A 42 -0.24 5.09 0.56
CA VAL A 42 -0.76 5.89 -0.56
C VAL A 42 -2.09 6.52 -0.19
N CYS A 43 -2.36 7.74 -0.67
CA CYS A 43 -3.69 8.33 -0.59
C CYS A 43 -4.53 7.83 -1.76
N LYS A 44 -5.68 7.20 -1.48
CA LYS A 44 -6.69 6.88 -2.48
C LYS A 44 -7.94 7.72 -2.26
N CYS A 45 -8.43 8.36 -3.30
CA CYS A 45 -9.60 9.23 -3.27
C CYS A 45 -10.77 8.52 -3.97
N TYR A 46 -11.88 8.37 -3.25
CA TYR A 46 -13.03 7.57 -3.71
C TYR A 46 -14.13 8.42 -4.33
N ASP A 47 -14.19 9.69 -3.95
CA ASP A 47 -15.29 10.60 -4.32
C ASP A 47 -14.90 11.58 -5.45
N LEU A 48 -13.83 11.29 -6.20
CA LEU A 48 -13.42 12.12 -7.34
C LEU A 48 -14.23 11.77 -8.60
N PRO A 49 -14.60 12.78 -9.43
CA PRO A 49 -15.13 12.57 -10.77
C PRO A 49 -14.20 11.67 -11.59
N GLU A 50 -14.78 10.77 -12.39
CA GLU A 50 -14.05 9.71 -13.10
C GLU A 50 -12.92 10.24 -14.01
N SER A 51 -13.08 11.45 -14.55
CA SER A 51 -12.07 12.16 -15.35
C SER A 51 -10.78 12.51 -14.58
N ILE A 52 -10.81 12.57 -13.25
CA ILE A 52 -9.68 12.96 -12.40
C ILE A 52 -9.02 11.73 -11.73
N ARG A 53 -9.68 10.55 -11.78
CA ARG A 53 -9.20 9.33 -11.09
C ARG A 53 -7.86 8.82 -11.62
N LEU A 54 -7.59 8.99 -12.91
CA LEU A 54 -6.41 8.45 -13.61
C LEU A 54 -5.08 9.10 -13.20
N THR A 55 -5.08 10.30 -12.62
CA THR A 55 -3.85 11.03 -12.24
C THR A 55 -3.64 11.15 -10.73
N SER A 56 -4.44 10.45 -9.93
CA SER A 56 -4.52 10.59 -8.47
C SER A 56 -3.27 10.18 -7.65
N ARG A 57 -2.09 10.05 -8.27
CA ARG A 57 -0.84 10.35 -7.55
C ARG A 57 -0.90 11.83 -7.18
N SER A 58 -1.39 12.10 -5.97
CA SER A 58 -1.53 13.44 -5.39
C SER A 58 -0.53 14.42 -6.01
N PRO A 59 -0.97 15.33 -6.89
CA PRO A 59 -0.11 16.42 -7.32
C PRO A 59 0.29 17.13 -6.02
N ARG A 60 1.58 17.10 -5.67
CA ARG A 60 2.12 18.07 -4.72
C ARG A 60 1.68 19.43 -5.28
N THR A 61 1.11 20.27 -4.43
CA THR A 61 0.65 21.61 -4.80
C THR A 61 1.65 22.21 -5.78
N VAL A 62 1.24 22.41 -7.03
CA VAL A 62 1.94 23.32 -7.91
C VAL A 62 1.72 24.67 -7.25
N ASP A 63 2.76 25.20 -6.62
CA ASP A 63 2.76 26.58 -6.15
C ASP A 63 2.48 27.46 -7.37
N VAL A 64 1.22 27.85 -7.54
CA VAL A 64 0.86 28.93 -8.44
C VAL A 64 1.30 30.19 -7.72
N LYS A 65 2.52 30.65 -8.04
CA LYS A 65 2.93 32.01 -7.73
C LYS A 65 2.17 32.94 -8.69
N ASP A 66 1.35 33.80 -8.10
CA ASP A 66 0.88 35.04 -8.72
C ASP A 66 2.06 35.95 -9.09
#